data_AF-A0A0M9G1I7-F1
#
_entry.id   AF-A0A0M9G1I7-F1
#
_cell.length_a   1.000
_cell.length_b   1.000
_cell.length_c   1.000
_cell.angle_alpha   90.00
_cell.angle_beta   90.00
_cell.angle_gamma   90.00
#
_symmetry.space_group_name_H-M   'P 1'
#
loop_
_entity.id
_entity.type
_entity.pdbx_description
1 polymer ?
#
loop_
_entity_poly.entity_id
_entity_poly.type
_entity_poly.pdbx_seq_one_letter_code
_entity_poly.pdbx_strand_id
1 'polypeptide(L)'
;MSADDYDNMLAAPRLTPEEVDKLVQRLYYRQLELTAQREKERQATLERTRAQLSRHVSKEEEEHLVNRIYDQQLQRFANAKEERDKKVEAEAHRNDKKVSQSEIDHHVYRMYDEERAKSRTRRAELSTRYMPTAEPKKIGKADLQACVERLSHVDWEKRDEELFKKYVYPYDPKTTKISPGDEQAMADRLSTTKGASA
;
A
#
# COMPACT_ATOMS: atom_id res chain seq x y z
N MET A 1 -28.10 15.63 -21.56
CA MET A 1 -27.77 14.41 -20.81
C MET A 1 -27.30 14.87 -19.44
N SER A 2 -28.11 14.59 -18.42
CA SER A 2 -27.86 15.04 -17.04
C SER A 2 -26.79 14.16 -16.40
N ALA A 3 -26.11 14.67 -15.36
CA ALA A 3 -25.20 13.87 -14.53
C ALA A 3 -25.93 12.68 -13.86
N ASP A 4 -27.26 12.75 -13.73
CA ASP A 4 -28.11 11.68 -13.21
C ASP A 4 -28.22 10.46 -14.15
N ASP A 5 -27.92 10.64 -15.45
CA ASP A 5 -28.01 9.57 -16.45
C ASP A 5 -26.83 8.59 -16.34
N TYR A 6 -25.71 9.00 -15.71
CA TYR A 6 -24.50 8.17 -15.56
C TYR A 6 -24.54 7.22 -14.36
N ASP A 7 -25.30 7.55 -13.31
CA ASP A 7 -25.40 6.72 -12.10
C ASP A 7 -26.27 5.46 -12.32
N ASN A 8 -27.14 5.48 -13.33
CA ASN A 8 -28.03 4.36 -13.65
C ASN A 8 -27.41 3.28 -14.57
N MET A 9 -26.20 3.50 -15.10
CA MET A 9 -25.55 2.57 -16.05
C MET A 9 -24.64 1.52 -15.39
N LEU A 10 -24.39 1.61 -14.07
CA LEU A 10 -23.50 0.71 -13.32
C LEU A 10 -24.21 -0.09 -12.21
N ALA A 11 -25.54 -0.12 -12.20
CA ALA A 11 -26.31 -0.94 -11.26
C ALA A 11 -26.29 -2.42 -11.69
N ALA A 12 -25.13 -3.08 -11.55
CA ALA A 12 -25.12 -4.53 -11.40
C ALA A 12 -26.00 -4.86 -10.19
N PRO A 13 -26.97 -5.79 -10.29
CA PRO A 13 -27.82 -6.16 -9.16
C PRO A 13 -26.92 -6.64 -8.02
N ARG A 14 -26.82 -5.81 -6.96
CA ARG A 14 -26.10 -6.19 -5.75
C ARG A 14 -26.88 -7.36 -5.15
N LEU A 15 -26.23 -8.52 -5.06
CA LEU A 15 -26.79 -9.72 -4.43
C LEU A 15 -27.34 -9.34 -3.05
N THR A 16 -28.54 -9.82 -2.76
CA THR A 16 -29.13 -9.68 -1.43
C THR A 16 -28.26 -10.43 -0.41
N PRO A 17 -28.26 -10.01 0.87
CA PRO A 17 -27.46 -10.68 1.90
C PRO A 17 -27.73 -12.19 1.99
N GLU A 18 -28.98 -12.62 1.79
CA GLU A 18 -29.34 -14.05 1.77
C GLU A 18 -28.74 -14.81 0.57
N GLU A 19 -28.63 -14.17 -0.59
CA GLU A 19 -28.00 -14.77 -1.77
C GLU A 19 -26.48 -14.87 -1.59
N VAL A 20 -25.87 -13.91 -0.90
CA VAL A 20 -24.47 -13.96 -0.50
C VAL A 20 -24.23 -15.15 0.44
N ASP A 21 -25.07 -15.33 1.46
CA ASP A 21 -24.94 -16.45 2.40
C ASP A 21 -25.11 -17.82 1.72
N LYS A 22 -26.09 -17.96 0.82
CA LYS A 22 -26.27 -19.18 0.01
C LYS A 22 -25.07 -19.44 -0.91
N LEU A 23 -24.50 -18.40 -1.50
CA LEU A 23 -23.30 -18.51 -2.35
C LEU A 23 -22.09 -18.96 -1.51
N VAL A 24 -21.89 -18.36 -0.33
CA VAL A 24 -20.80 -18.73 0.59
C VAL A 24 -20.93 -20.18 1.02
N GLN A 25 -22.12 -20.64 1.41
CA GLN A 25 -22.36 -22.04 1.77
C GLN A 25 -22.04 -22.99 0.60
N ARG A 26 -22.50 -22.66 -0.61
CA ARG A 26 -22.21 -23.47 -1.81
C ARG A 26 -20.71 -23.53 -2.10
N LEU A 27 -20.01 -22.40 -2.00
CA LEU A 27 -18.55 -22.34 -2.21
C LEU A 27 -17.80 -23.14 -1.15
N TYR A 28 -18.25 -23.09 0.10
CA TYR A 28 -17.69 -23.87 1.21
C TYR A 28 -17.79 -25.38 0.94
N TYR A 29 -18.99 -25.89 0.64
CA TYR A 29 -19.16 -27.31 0.36
C TYR A 29 -18.40 -27.76 -0.90
N ARG A 30 -18.38 -26.93 -1.94
CA ARG A 30 -17.59 -27.19 -3.15
C ARG A 30 -16.08 -27.26 -2.84
N GLN A 31 -15.58 -26.38 -1.98
CA GLN A 31 -14.18 -26.41 -1.58
C GLN A 31 -13.87 -27.68 -0.78
N LEU A 32 -14.76 -28.09 0.12
CA LEU A 32 -14.62 -29.31 0.91
C LEU A 32 -14.55 -30.56 0.00
N GLU A 33 -15.43 -30.66 -1.00
CA GLU A 33 -15.41 -31.73 -2.00
C GLU A 33 -14.11 -31.76 -2.81
N LEU A 34 -13.63 -30.60 -3.27
CA LEU A 34 -12.35 -30.50 -3.98
C LEU A 34 -11.17 -30.93 -3.11
N THR A 35 -11.17 -30.57 -1.83
CA THR A 35 -10.12 -31.02 -0.90
C THR A 35 -10.18 -32.52 -0.67
N ALA A 36 -11.37 -33.11 -0.51
CA ALA A 36 -11.55 -34.54 -0.35
C ALA A 36 -11.11 -35.32 -1.60
N GLN A 37 -11.37 -34.79 -2.80
CA GLN A 37 -10.91 -35.39 -4.06
C GLN A 37 -9.38 -35.38 -4.15
N ARG A 38 -8.74 -34.24 -3.88
CA ARG A 38 -7.27 -34.13 -3.87
C ARG A 38 -6.63 -35.08 -2.87
N GLU A 39 -7.23 -35.24 -1.70
CA GLU A 39 -6.71 -36.15 -0.68
C GLU A 39 -6.86 -37.62 -1.08
N LYS A 40 -7.98 -38.00 -1.70
CA LYS A 40 -8.17 -39.35 -2.28
C LYS A 40 -7.17 -39.64 -3.40
N GLU A 41 -6.91 -38.68 -4.28
CA GLU A 41 -5.89 -38.81 -5.33
C GLU A 41 -4.48 -38.95 -4.73
N ARG A 42 -4.17 -38.19 -3.69
CA ARG A 42 -2.90 -38.31 -2.96
C ARG A 42 -2.76 -39.68 -2.30
N GLN A 43 -3.81 -40.19 -1.65
CA GLN A 43 -3.79 -41.52 -1.06
C GLN A 43 -3.62 -42.61 -2.13
N ALA A 44 -4.36 -42.53 -3.23
CA ALA A 44 -4.25 -43.48 -4.34
C ALA A 44 -2.86 -43.49 -4.98
N THR A 45 -2.21 -42.32 -5.12
CA THR A 45 -0.84 -42.25 -5.62
C THR A 45 0.16 -42.85 -4.63
N LEU A 46 0.02 -42.60 -3.33
CA LEU A 46 0.85 -43.21 -2.29
C LEU A 46 0.68 -44.73 -2.21
N GLU A 47 -0.54 -45.25 -2.38
CA GLU A 47 -0.79 -46.69 -2.41
C GLU A 47 -0.15 -47.35 -3.65
N ARG A 48 -0.26 -46.71 -4.81
CA ARG A 48 0.40 -47.17 -6.05
C ARG A 48 1.92 -47.19 -5.90
N THR A 49 2.52 -46.14 -5.33
CA THR A 49 3.97 -46.09 -5.13
C THR A 49 4.42 -47.09 -4.07
N ARG A 50 3.66 -47.28 -2.99
CA ARG A 50 3.95 -48.30 -1.98
C ARG A 50 3.93 -49.72 -2.55
N ALA A 51 2.95 -50.03 -3.40
CA ALA A 51 2.88 -51.32 -4.09
C ALA A 51 4.01 -51.52 -5.13
N GLN A 52 4.50 -50.44 -5.73
CA GLN A 52 5.67 -50.49 -6.62
C GLN A 52 6.99 -50.67 -5.85
N LEU A 53 7.08 -50.08 -4.65
CA LEU A 53 8.27 -50.11 -3.78
C LEU A 53 8.33 -51.37 -2.89
N SER A 54 7.26 -52.14 -2.77
CA SER A 54 7.25 -53.40 -2.01
C SER A 54 7.95 -54.56 -2.72
N ARG A 55 8.85 -54.27 -3.67
CA ARG A 55 9.73 -55.29 -4.25
C ARG A 55 10.63 -55.82 -3.14
N HIS A 56 10.71 -57.14 -3.02
CA HIS A 56 11.62 -57.79 -2.10
C HIS A 56 13.05 -57.44 -2.52
N VAL A 57 13.78 -56.73 -1.66
CA VAL A 57 15.19 -56.38 -1.86
C VAL A 57 16.01 -57.62 -1.52
N SER A 58 16.89 -58.03 -2.43
CA SER A 58 17.77 -59.17 -2.14
C SER A 58 18.83 -58.75 -1.10
N LYS A 59 19.40 -59.71 -0.36
CA LYS A 59 20.47 -59.40 0.62
C LYS A 59 21.66 -58.69 -0.03
N GLU A 60 22.00 -59.03 -1.26
CA GLU A 60 23.08 -58.38 -2.02
C GLU A 60 22.73 -56.91 -2.33
N GLU A 61 21.49 -56.62 -2.70
CA GLU A 61 21.01 -55.26 -2.92
C GLU A 61 20.97 -54.45 -1.62
N GLU A 62 20.62 -55.09 -0.49
CA GLU A 62 20.68 -54.48 0.84
C GLU A 62 22.12 -54.12 1.22
N GLU A 63 23.07 -55.04 1.04
CA GLU A 63 24.50 -54.80 1.31
C GLU A 63 25.07 -53.68 0.42
N HIS A 64 24.74 -53.68 -0.89
CA HIS A 64 25.11 -52.60 -1.79
C HIS A 64 24.51 -51.26 -1.37
N LEU A 65 23.26 -51.24 -0.92
CA LEU A 65 22.61 -50.03 -0.41
C LEU A 65 23.30 -49.53 0.85
N VAL A 66 23.63 -50.41 1.79
CA VAL A 66 24.33 -50.07 3.03
C VAL A 66 25.71 -49.49 2.72
N ASN A 67 26.49 -50.16 1.87
CA ASN A 67 27.81 -49.66 1.44
C ASN A 67 27.70 -48.28 0.78
N ARG A 68 26.73 -48.10 -0.12
CA ARG A 68 26.49 -46.79 -0.75
C ARG A 68 26.11 -45.71 0.26
N ILE A 69 25.25 -46.01 1.23
CA ILE A 69 24.87 -45.06 2.27
C ILE A 69 26.09 -44.71 3.12
N TYR A 70 26.90 -45.71 3.48
CA TYR A 70 28.12 -45.52 4.25
C TYR A 70 29.13 -44.64 3.51
N ASP A 71 29.39 -44.91 2.23
CA ASP A 71 30.27 -44.10 1.38
C ASP A 71 29.77 -42.66 1.26
N GLN A 72 28.45 -42.47 1.10
CA GLN A 72 27.85 -41.13 1.10
C GLN A 72 28.03 -40.41 2.43
N GLN A 73 27.94 -41.11 3.56
CA GLN A 73 28.18 -40.51 4.88
C GLN A 73 29.65 -40.12 5.05
N LEU A 74 30.58 -40.96 4.60
CA LEU A 74 31.99 -40.64 4.58
C LEU A 74 32.29 -39.41 3.73
N GLN A 75 31.73 -39.32 2.52
CA GLN A 75 31.86 -38.15 1.66
C GLN A 75 31.27 -36.89 2.29
N ARG A 76 30.09 -36.98 2.92
CA ARG A 76 29.50 -35.85 3.66
C ARG A 76 30.38 -35.41 4.81
N PHE A 77 30.98 -36.34 5.53
CA PHE A 77 31.87 -36.04 6.64
C PHE A 77 33.16 -35.38 6.15
N ALA A 78 33.75 -35.90 5.07
CA ALA A 78 34.93 -35.31 4.43
C ALA A 78 34.63 -33.87 3.96
N ASN A 79 33.54 -33.67 3.22
CA ASN A 79 33.11 -32.34 2.76
C ASN A 79 32.83 -31.39 3.94
N ALA A 80 32.16 -31.87 4.99
CA ALA A 80 31.89 -31.07 6.18
C ALA A 80 33.16 -30.67 6.92
N LYS A 81 34.17 -31.55 6.94
CA LYS A 81 35.48 -31.25 7.49
C LYS A 81 36.20 -30.20 6.65
N GLU A 82 36.26 -30.38 5.33
CA GLU A 82 36.87 -29.41 4.43
C GLU A 82 36.19 -28.04 4.50
N GLU A 83 34.85 -27.98 4.57
CA GLU A 83 34.13 -26.72 4.74
C GLU A 83 34.43 -26.03 6.08
N ARG A 84 34.58 -26.80 7.17
CA ARG A 84 35.02 -26.26 8.45
C ARG A 84 36.45 -25.72 8.37
N ASP A 85 37.36 -26.47 7.76
CA ASP A 85 38.75 -26.06 7.61
C ASP A 85 38.83 -24.79 6.75
N LYS A 86 38.13 -24.74 5.61
CA LYS A 86 38.00 -23.52 4.78
C LYS A 86 37.44 -22.34 5.56
N LYS A 87 36.45 -22.57 6.43
CA LYS A 87 35.86 -21.52 7.26
C LYS A 87 36.85 -21.00 8.29
N VAL A 88 37.60 -21.88 8.95
CA VAL A 88 38.65 -21.51 9.91
C VAL A 88 39.75 -20.72 9.21
N GLU A 89 40.22 -21.16 8.05
CA GLU A 89 41.20 -20.44 7.23
C GLU A 89 40.67 -19.07 6.79
N ALA A 90 39.41 -19.00 6.34
CA ALA A 90 38.78 -17.74 5.96
C ALA A 90 38.60 -16.78 7.16
N GLU A 91 38.33 -17.30 8.36
CA GLU A 91 38.26 -16.52 9.59
C GLU A 91 39.64 -16.05 10.04
N ALA A 92 40.67 -16.88 9.92
CA ALA A 92 42.06 -16.52 10.20
C ALA A 92 42.53 -15.39 9.28
N HIS A 93 42.20 -15.48 7.99
CA HIS A 93 42.55 -14.48 6.98
C HIS A 93 41.52 -13.35 6.81
N ARG A 94 40.53 -13.26 7.71
CA ARG A 94 39.43 -12.27 7.60
C ARG A 94 39.94 -10.83 7.59
N ASN A 95 41.01 -10.57 8.35
CA ASN A 95 41.59 -9.24 8.51
C ASN A 95 42.81 -9.00 7.62
N ASP A 96 43.29 -10.01 6.90
CA ASP A 96 44.49 -9.92 6.07
C ASP A 96 44.24 -9.14 4.79
N LYS A 97 43.01 -9.20 4.28
CA LYS A 97 42.59 -8.48 3.08
C LYS A 97 42.13 -7.08 3.46
N LYS A 98 43.00 -6.09 3.24
CA LYS A 98 42.59 -4.69 3.22
C LYS A 98 41.90 -4.41 1.89
N VAL A 99 40.58 -4.20 1.94
CA VAL A 99 39.80 -3.82 0.76
C VAL A 99 40.27 -2.43 0.32
N SER A 100 40.58 -2.28 -0.95
CA SER A 100 40.98 -0.99 -1.51
C SER A 100 39.77 -0.05 -1.60
N GLN A 101 39.99 1.27 -1.50
CA GLN A 101 38.88 2.23 -1.60
C GLN A 101 38.10 2.09 -2.91
N SER A 102 38.78 1.78 -4.03
CA SER A 102 38.14 1.54 -5.32
C SER A 102 37.19 0.34 -5.31
N GLU A 103 37.52 -0.73 -4.59
CA GLU A 103 36.64 -1.90 -4.45
C GLU A 103 35.42 -1.61 -3.57
N ILE A 104 35.59 -0.78 -2.55
CA ILE A 104 34.50 -0.28 -1.69
C ILE A 104 33.56 0.58 -2.55
N ASP A 105 34.11 1.54 -3.30
CA ASP A 105 33.33 2.43 -4.15
C ASP A 105 32.57 1.64 -5.22
N HIS A 106 33.20 0.63 -5.82
CA HIS A 106 32.53 -0.28 -6.75
C HIS A 106 31.39 -1.07 -6.10
N HIS A 107 31.57 -1.55 -4.86
CA HIS A 107 30.50 -2.23 -4.12
C HIS A 107 29.35 -1.29 -3.77
N VAL A 108 29.64 -0.06 -3.35
CA VAL A 108 28.64 0.96 -3.06
C VAL A 108 27.86 1.32 -4.32
N TYR A 109 28.55 1.56 -5.44
CA TYR A 109 27.95 1.82 -6.74
C TYR A 109 27.00 0.68 -7.16
N ARG A 110 27.47 -0.57 -7.09
CA ARG A 110 26.65 -1.74 -7.42
C ARG A 110 25.43 -1.87 -6.52
N MET A 111 25.57 -1.64 -5.21
CA MET A 111 24.45 -1.80 -4.27
C MET A 111 23.45 -0.66 -4.35
N TYR A 112 23.91 0.58 -4.49
CA TYR A 112 23.04 1.75 -4.38
C TYR A 112 22.66 2.32 -5.74
N ASP A 113 23.61 2.52 -6.63
CA ASP A 113 23.36 3.22 -7.90
C ASP A 113 22.65 2.33 -8.90
N GLU A 114 23.04 1.05 -9.01
CA GLU A 114 22.33 0.11 -9.88
C GLU A 114 20.91 -0.16 -9.39
N GLU A 115 20.70 -0.34 -8.08
CA GLU A 115 19.35 -0.52 -7.52
C GLU A 115 18.49 0.73 -7.67
N ARG A 116 19.08 1.93 -7.51
CA ARG A 116 18.38 3.19 -7.82
C ARG A 116 18.03 3.28 -9.30
N ALA A 117 18.91 2.89 -10.20
CA ALA A 117 18.65 2.87 -11.63
C ALA A 117 17.50 1.92 -11.96
N LYS A 118 17.53 0.68 -11.46
CA LYS A 118 16.45 -0.31 -11.61
C LYS A 118 15.13 0.18 -11.01
N SER A 119 15.17 0.86 -9.87
CA SER A 119 13.98 1.44 -9.23
C SER A 119 13.39 2.56 -10.08
N ARG A 120 14.23 3.40 -10.69
CA ARG A 120 13.80 4.48 -11.58
C ARG A 120 13.19 3.94 -12.87
N THR A 121 13.84 2.96 -13.50
CA THR A 121 13.30 2.34 -14.74
C THR A 121 11.98 1.66 -14.46
N ARG A 122 11.87 0.87 -13.38
CA ARG A 122 10.61 0.23 -12.99
C ARG A 122 9.51 1.24 -12.69
N ARG A 123 9.82 2.35 -12.00
CA ARG A 123 8.85 3.43 -11.77
C ARG A 123 8.43 4.11 -13.07
N ALA A 124 9.36 4.37 -13.99
CA ALA A 124 9.06 4.93 -15.30
C ALA A 124 8.14 3.99 -16.09
N GLU A 125 8.46 2.70 -16.15
CA GLU A 125 7.62 1.67 -16.79
C GLU A 125 6.22 1.56 -16.19
N LEU A 126 6.10 1.65 -14.86
CA LEU A 126 4.79 1.64 -14.21
C LEU A 126 4.02 2.92 -14.50
N SER A 127 4.69 4.07 -14.51
CA SER A 127 4.05 5.35 -14.84
C SER A 127 3.52 5.35 -16.27
N THR A 128 4.28 4.84 -17.24
CA THR A 128 3.81 4.76 -18.63
C THR A 128 2.65 3.78 -18.82
N ARG A 129 2.63 2.67 -18.06
CA ARG A 129 1.56 1.67 -18.14
C ARG A 129 0.25 2.10 -17.47
N TYR A 130 0.34 2.71 -16.29
CA TYR A 130 -0.83 2.95 -15.43
C TYR A 130 -1.22 4.41 -15.28
N MET A 131 -0.34 5.34 -15.64
CA MET A 131 -0.61 6.77 -15.70
C MET A 131 -0.36 7.27 -17.12
N PRO A 132 -1.20 6.89 -18.11
CA PRO A 132 -1.10 7.47 -19.44
C PRO A 132 -1.23 8.99 -19.29
N THR A 133 -0.12 9.68 -19.53
CA THR A 133 -0.04 11.13 -19.45
C THR A 133 -0.99 11.67 -20.50
N ALA A 134 -2.18 12.13 -20.08
CA ALA A 134 -3.07 12.85 -20.98
C ALA A 134 -2.25 14.00 -21.57
N GLU A 135 -2.26 14.13 -22.91
CA GLU A 135 -1.53 15.21 -23.56
C GLU A 135 -1.87 16.53 -22.88
N PRO A 136 -0.88 17.40 -22.59
CA PRO A 136 -1.17 18.69 -21.99
C PRO A 136 -2.17 19.40 -22.89
N LYS A 137 -3.38 19.68 -22.35
CA LYS A 137 -4.43 20.36 -23.10
C LYS A 137 -3.84 21.67 -23.62
N LYS A 138 -3.60 21.74 -24.93
CA LYS A 138 -3.20 22.97 -25.59
C LYS A 138 -4.44 23.84 -25.63
N ILE A 139 -4.59 24.71 -24.62
CA ILE A 139 -5.63 25.73 -24.60
C ILE A 139 -5.41 26.61 -25.84
N GLY A 140 -6.43 26.72 -26.69
CA GLY A 140 -6.35 27.54 -27.88
C GLY A 140 -6.12 29.01 -27.52
N LYS A 141 -5.51 29.79 -28.43
CA LYS A 141 -5.30 31.23 -28.20
C LYS A 141 -6.60 31.96 -27.86
N ALA A 142 -7.71 31.55 -28.48
CA ALA A 142 -9.04 32.09 -28.23
C ALA A 142 -9.54 31.78 -26.80
N ASP A 143 -9.40 30.55 -26.33
CA ASP A 143 -9.80 30.16 -24.97
C ASP A 143 -8.95 30.85 -23.91
N LEU A 144 -7.65 31.05 -24.20
CA LEU A 144 -6.72 31.75 -23.32
C LEU A 144 -7.06 33.24 -23.26
N GLN A 145 -7.37 33.86 -24.39
CA GLN A 145 -7.86 35.25 -24.45
C GLN A 145 -9.18 35.40 -23.69
N ALA A 146 -10.15 34.50 -23.89
CA ALA A 146 -11.40 34.52 -23.15
C ALA A 146 -11.20 34.32 -21.64
N CYS A 147 -10.25 33.48 -21.22
CA CYS A 147 -9.85 33.37 -19.81
C CYS A 147 -9.27 34.68 -19.27
N VAL A 148 -8.35 35.31 -20.01
CA VAL A 148 -7.72 36.56 -19.60
C VAL A 148 -8.75 37.67 -19.52
N GLU A 149 -9.63 37.81 -20.52
CA GLU A 149 -10.69 38.82 -20.53
C GLU A 149 -11.67 38.65 -19.35
N ARG A 150 -12.06 37.41 -19.04
CA ARG A 150 -12.89 37.13 -17.84
C ARG A 150 -12.20 37.46 -16.53
N LEU A 151 -10.87 37.40 -16.46
CA LEU A 151 -10.11 37.68 -15.24
C LEU A 151 -9.71 39.15 -15.12
N SER A 152 -9.51 39.84 -16.25
CA SER A 152 -9.08 41.24 -16.29
C SER A 152 -10.23 42.23 -16.10
N HIS A 153 -11.47 41.86 -16.45
CA HIS A 153 -12.65 42.73 -16.34
C HIS A 153 -13.49 42.48 -15.08
N VAL A 154 -13.02 41.66 -14.14
CA VAL A 154 -13.70 41.46 -12.87
C VAL A 154 -13.15 42.46 -11.87
N ASP A 155 -14.00 43.42 -11.47
CA ASP A 155 -13.76 44.29 -10.32
C ASP A 155 -13.79 43.44 -9.05
N TRP A 156 -12.62 42.94 -8.64
CA TRP A 156 -12.49 42.06 -7.48
C TRP A 156 -13.03 42.69 -6.20
N GLU A 157 -12.92 44.01 -6.05
CA GLU A 157 -13.47 44.76 -4.92
C GLU A 157 -14.99 44.63 -4.83
N LYS A 158 -15.71 44.81 -5.95
CA LYS A 158 -17.17 44.65 -5.98
C LYS A 158 -17.60 43.21 -5.70
N ARG A 159 -16.88 42.25 -6.28
CA ARG A 159 -17.15 40.83 -6.07
C ARG A 159 -16.90 40.41 -4.62
N ASP A 160 -15.85 40.93 -4.00
CA ASP A 160 -15.53 40.65 -2.60
C ASP A 160 -16.58 41.28 -1.66
N GLU A 161 -17.04 42.50 -1.94
CA GLU A 161 -18.16 43.11 -1.22
C GLU A 161 -19.45 42.30 -1.34
N GLU A 162 -19.78 41.78 -2.52
CA GLU A 162 -20.96 40.93 -2.73
C GLU A 162 -20.84 39.61 -1.96
N LEU A 163 -19.68 38.98 -1.98
CA LEU A 163 -19.40 37.76 -1.22
C LEU A 163 -19.45 38.01 0.28
N PHE A 164 -18.89 39.13 0.75
CA PHE A 164 -18.93 39.55 2.14
C PHE A 164 -20.38 39.79 2.60
N LYS A 165 -21.16 40.55 1.83
CA LYS A 165 -22.58 40.81 2.11
C LYS A 165 -23.41 39.52 2.14
N LYS A 166 -23.08 38.54 1.29
CA LYS A 166 -23.82 37.28 1.19
C LYS A 166 -23.46 36.27 2.30
N TYR A 167 -22.19 36.15 2.62
CA TYR A 167 -21.69 35.03 3.45
C TYR A 167 -21.12 35.45 4.80
N VAL A 168 -20.76 36.71 5.01
CA VAL A 168 -20.17 37.19 6.27
C VAL A 168 -21.16 38.08 7.01
N TYR A 169 -21.70 39.11 6.35
CA TYR A 169 -22.59 40.09 6.94
C TYR A 169 -23.82 39.51 7.68
N PRO A 170 -24.48 38.43 7.23
CA PRO A 170 -25.62 37.86 7.98
C PRO A 170 -25.23 37.25 9.33
N TYR A 171 -23.96 36.91 9.51
CA TYR A 171 -23.42 36.29 10.71
C TYR A 171 -22.64 37.27 11.58
N ASP A 172 -22.47 38.52 11.15
CA ASP A 172 -21.84 39.55 11.97
C ASP A 172 -22.75 39.91 13.15
N PRO A 173 -22.20 40.00 14.37
CA PRO A 173 -22.97 40.35 15.55
C PRO A 173 -23.50 41.78 15.37
N LYS A 174 -24.83 41.94 15.53
CA LYS A 174 -25.47 43.26 15.45
C LYS A 174 -24.85 44.19 16.49
N THR A 175 -24.20 45.24 16.02
CA THR A 175 -23.65 46.29 16.89
C THR A 175 -24.78 47.22 17.32
N THR A 176 -25.49 46.86 18.38
CA THR A 176 -26.41 47.80 19.03
C THR A 176 -25.59 48.86 19.76
N LYS A 177 -25.70 50.12 19.34
CA LYS A 177 -25.17 51.23 20.13
C LYS A 177 -26.00 51.35 21.40
N ILE A 178 -25.36 51.24 22.55
CA ILE A 178 -26.03 51.43 23.83
C ILE A 178 -26.40 52.92 23.93
N SER A 179 -27.64 53.23 24.33
CA SER A 179 -28.04 54.62 24.51
C SER A 179 -27.42 55.18 25.79
N PRO A 180 -27.12 56.49 25.87
CA PRO A 180 -26.53 57.08 27.08
C PRO A 180 -27.36 56.83 28.36
N GLY A 181 -28.69 56.73 28.23
CA GLY A 181 -29.57 56.41 29.36
C GLY A 181 -29.44 54.96 29.83
N ASP A 182 -29.24 54.02 28.90
CA ASP A 182 -29.00 52.61 29.23
C ASP A 182 -27.62 52.41 29.87
N GLU A 183 -26.61 53.16 29.42
CA GLU A 183 -25.28 53.17 30.04
C GLU A 183 -25.36 53.64 31.50
N GLN A 184 -26.11 54.71 31.76
CA GLN A 184 -26.26 55.26 33.11
C GLN A 184 -27.04 54.31 34.03
N ALA A 185 -28.11 53.68 33.52
CA ALA A 185 -28.85 52.66 34.26
C ALA A 185 -28.02 51.39 34.54
N MET A 186 -27.12 50.99 33.63
CA MET A 186 -26.18 49.90 33.87
C MET A 186 -25.10 50.28 34.89
N ALA A 187 -24.59 51.52 34.82
CA ALA A 187 -23.65 52.04 35.79
C ALA A 187 -24.25 52.09 37.20
N ASP A 188 -25.49 52.53 37.34
CA ASP A 188 -26.20 52.57 38.63
C ASP A 188 -26.38 51.15 39.20
N ARG A 189 -26.71 50.16 38.36
CA ARG A 189 -26.81 48.73 38.77
C ARG A 189 -25.47 48.13 39.20
N LEU A 190 -24.37 48.56 38.59
CA LEU A 190 -23.02 48.11 38.93
C LEU A 190 -22.41 48.90 40.10
N SER A 191 -23.00 50.03 40.48
CA SER A 191 -22.56 50.83 41.64
C SER A 191 -23.08 50.22 42.96
N THR A 192 -22.30 49.28 43.51
CA THR A 192 -22.59 48.63 44.80
C THR A 192 -22.22 49.49 46.00
N THR A 193 -22.87 50.65 46.21
CA THR A 193 -22.66 51.45 47.44
C THR A 193 -23.88 52.23 47.97
N LYS A 194 -25.10 52.05 47.45
CA LYS A 194 -26.29 52.79 47.96
C LYS A 194 -27.31 51.96 48.76
N GLY A 195 -26.96 50.76 49.21
CA GLY A 195 -27.85 49.91 50.00
C GLY A 195 -27.16 49.02 51.04
N ALA A 196 -25.90 49.27 51.37
CA ALA A 196 -25.16 48.56 52.42
C ALA A 196 -24.65 49.56 53.48
N SER A 197 -25.55 50.33 54.09
CA SER A 197 -25.39 50.91 55.43
C SER A 197 -26.70 51.55 55.90
N ALA A 198 -27.09 51.17 57.13
CA ALA A 198 -28.22 51.61 57.95
C ALA A 198 -29.61 51.09 57.57
#